data_AF-A0ABD1QA68-F1
#
_entry.id   AF-A0ABD1QA68-F1
#
_cell.length_a   1.000
_cell.length_b   1.000
_cell.length_c   1.000
_cell.angle_alpha   90.00
_cell.angle_beta   90.00
_cell.angle_gamma   90.00
#
_symmetry.space_group_name_H-M   'P 1'
#
loop_
_entity.id
_entity.type
_entity.pdbx_description
1 polymer ?
#
loop_
_entity_poly.entity_id
_entity_poly.type
_entity_poly.pdbx_seq_one_letter_code
_entity_poly.pdbx_strand_id
1 'polypeptide(L)'
;MDLTTVQSISTALNLIDTKKGNLKRAFQELQSHSSSLTSFTFTWSDLNSYFTSIQSDLILEFSTLQSLESSRTPKPKAKKQKDSCGSDPVPARPELKCLLSGPKKGLRFMLSWLTRLKTRQTRV
;
A
#
# COMPACT_ATOMS: atom_id res chain seq x y z
N MET A 1 12.30 -8.38 -3.31
CA MET A 1 10.85 -8.28 -2.99
C MET A 1 10.27 -9.64 -3.28
N ASP A 2 9.45 -10.23 -2.39
CA ASP A 2 8.85 -11.53 -2.71
C ASP A 2 7.91 -11.41 -3.91
N LEU A 3 7.94 -12.39 -4.80
CA LEU A 3 7.04 -12.52 -5.96
C LEU A 3 5.56 -12.36 -5.57
N THR A 4 5.21 -12.80 -4.36
CA THR A 4 3.88 -12.65 -3.76
C THR A 4 3.47 -11.19 -3.54
N THR A 5 4.44 -10.31 -3.23
CA THR A 5 4.19 -8.87 -3.02
C THR A 5 3.92 -8.17 -4.34
N VAL A 6 4.69 -8.48 -5.39
CA VAL A 6 4.49 -7.93 -6.74
C VAL A 6 3.13 -8.35 -7.30
N GLN A 7 2.76 -9.62 -7.11
CA GLN A 7 1.46 -10.14 -7.52
C GLN A 7 0.31 -9.49 -6.74
N SER A 8 0.48 -9.27 -5.43
CA SER A 8 -0.52 -8.59 -4.60
C SER A 8 -0.73 -7.12 -4.99
N ILE A 9 0.32 -6.41 -5.40
CA ILE A 9 0.20 -5.02 -5.86
C ILE A 9 -0.54 -4.99 -7.21
N SER A 10 -0.21 -5.90 -8.12
CA SER A 10 -0.89 -6.03 -9.42
C SER A 10 -2.39 -6.32 -9.26
N THR A 11 -2.75 -7.26 -8.38
CA THR A 11 -4.17 -7.56 -8.12
C THR A 11 -4.89 -6.38 -7.48
N ALA A 12 -4.24 -5.65 -6.57
CA ALA A 12 -4.80 -4.44 -5.97
C ALA A 12 -5.03 -3.32 -7.00
N LEU A 13 -4.11 -3.15 -7.97
CA LEU A 13 -4.27 -2.18 -9.06
C LEU A 13 -5.48 -2.53 -9.95
N ASN A 14 -5.70 -3.81 -10.27
CA ASN A 14 -6.86 -4.24 -11.05
C ASN A 14 -8.19 -4.00 -10.33
N LEU A 15 -8.20 -3.99 -8.99
CA LEU A 15 -9.41 -3.68 -8.21
C LEU A 15 -9.80 -2.20 -8.27
N ILE A 16 -8.90 -1.30 -8.67
CA ILE A 16 -9.16 0.14 -8.77
C ILE A 16 -10.29 0.40 -9.77
N ASP A 17 -10.24 -0.22 -10.95
CA ASP A 17 -11.24 -0.02 -11.99
C ASP A 17 -12.64 -0.49 -11.56
N THR A 18 -12.71 -1.63 -10.86
CA THR A 18 -13.97 -2.15 -10.31
C THR A 18 -14.55 -1.18 -9.26
N LYS A 19 -13.72 -0.70 -8.34
CA LYS A 19 -14.14 0.25 -7.30
C LYS A 19 -14.60 1.58 -7.90
N LYS A 20 -13.87 2.09 -8.89
CA LYS A 20 -14.19 3.31 -9.62
C LYS A 20 -15.51 3.19 -10.39
N GLY A 21 -15.76 2.04 -11.02
CA GLY A 21 -17.04 1.74 -11.67
C GLY A 21 -18.23 1.72 -10.69
N ASN A 22 -18.05 1.12 -9.51
CA ASN A 22 -19.08 1.12 -8.47
C ASN A 22 -19.35 2.54 -7.94
N LEU A 23 -18.30 3.32 -7.70
CA LEU A 23 -18.43 4.72 -7.27
C LEU A 23 -19.14 5.58 -8.31
N LYS A 24 -18.84 5.39 -9.61
CA LYS A 24 -19.52 6.09 -10.71
C LYS A 24 -21.02 5.84 -10.68
N ARG A 25 -21.42 4.59 -10.46
CA ARG A 25 -22.83 4.20 -10.39
C ARG A 25 -23.54 4.86 -9.22
N ALA A 26 -22.93 4.79 -8.03
CA ALA A 26 -23.46 5.46 -6.84
C ALA A 26 -23.56 6.99 -7.03
N PHE A 27 -22.58 7.60 -7.70
CA PHE A 27 -22.60 9.02 -8.03
C PHE A 27 -23.77 9.37 -8.98
N GLN A 28 -23.96 8.58 -10.03
CA GLN A 28 -25.04 8.79 -11.00
C GLN A 28 -26.42 8.58 -10.38
N GLU A 29 -26.56 7.55 -9.53
CA GLU A 29 -27.79 7.29 -8.78
C GLU A 29 -28.10 8.46 -7.84
N LEU A 30 -27.11 8.91 -7.06
CA LEU A 30 -27.24 10.07 -6.18
C LEU A 30 -27.61 11.34 -6.95
N GLN A 31 -27.02 11.56 -8.12
CA GLN A 31 -27.31 12.68 -9.01
C GLN A 31 -28.74 12.60 -9.58
N SER A 32 -29.22 11.40 -9.92
CA SER A 32 -30.57 11.18 -10.44
C SER A 32 -31.68 11.44 -9.41
N HIS A 33 -31.39 11.23 -8.12
CA HIS A 33 -32.32 11.47 -7.02
C HIS A 33 -32.25 12.90 -6.46
N SER A 34 -31.33 13.72 -6.97
CA SER A 34 -30.99 15.00 -6.36
C SER A 34 -31.25 16.19 -7.27
N SER A 35 -32.51 16.58 -7.37
CA SER A 35 -32.86 17.99 -7.63
C SER A 35 -32.29 18.93 -6.53
N SER A 36 -32.02 18.40 -5.33
CA SER A 36 -31.49 19.13 -4.16
C SER A 36 -29.95 19.25 -4.09
N LEU A 37 -29.19 18.56 -4.95
CA LEU A 37 -27.72 18.67 -4.99
C LEU A 37 -27.24 19.79 -5.93
N THR A 38 -28.08 20.78 -6.20
CA THR A 38 -27.71 21.98 -6.98
C THR A 38 -26.54 22.75 -6.35
N SER A 39 -26.30 22.59 -5.04
CA SER A 39 -25.11 23.11 -4.35
C SER A 39 -23.84 22.27 -4.55
N PHE A 40 -23.94 21.11 -5.20
CA PHE A 40 -22.82 20.22 -5.46
C PHE A 40 -22.13 20.64 -6.76
N THR A 41 -21.16 21.53 -6.65
CA THR A 41 -20.36 22.04 -7.78
C THR A 41 -19.37 21.02 -8.35
N PHE A 42 -19.39 19.80 -7.83
CA PHE A 42 -18.35 18.80 -8.05
C PHE A 42 -18.82 17.76 -9.06
N THR A 43 -18.09 17.66 -10.18
CA THR A 43 -18.48 16.78 -11.28
C THR A 43 -17.77 15.44 -11.19
N TRP A 44 -18.35 14.43 -11.83
CA TRP A 44 -17.68 13.13 -11.98
C TRP A 44 -16.32 13.26 -12.69
N SER A 45 -16.19 14.21 -13.62
CA SER A 45 -14.94 14.46 -14.34
C SER A 45 -13.79 14.86 -13.41
N ASP A 46 -14.08 15.66 -12.39
CA ASP A 46 -13.09 16.11 -11.39
C ASP A 46 -12.55 14.92 -10.58
N LEU A 47 -13.45 14.05 -10.10
CA LEU A 47 -13.08 12.79 -9.43
C LEU A 47 -12.28 11.88 -10.34
N ASN A 48 -12.76 11.68 -11.56
CA ASN A 48 -12.15 10.77 -12.50
C ASN A 48 -10.74 11.21 -12.86
N SER A 49 -10.52 12.52 -13.05
CA SER A 49 -9.20 13.09 -13.31
C SER A 49 -8.22 12.81 -12.17
N TYR A 50 -8.64 13.08 -10.92
CA TYR A 50 -7.83 12.78 -9.74
C TYR A 50 -7.49 11.29 -9.61
N PHE A 51 -8.49 10.41 -9.76
CA PHE A 51 -8.26 8.96 -9.70
C PHE A 51 -7.33 8.48 -10.81
N THR A 52 -7.49 9.00 -12.03
CA THR A 52 -6.61 8.64 -13.15
C THR A 52 -5.17 9.11 -12.87
N SER A 53 -4.97 10.31 -12.34
CA SER A 53 -3.63 10.79 -11.97
C SER A 53 -2.95 9.84 -10.97
N ILE A 54 -3.65 9.50 -9.87
CA ILE A 54 -3.13 8.58 -8.86
C ILE A 54 -2.85 7.19 -9.46
N GLN A 55 -3.75 6.68 -10.28
CA GLN A 55 -3.60 5.36 -10.90
C GLN A 55 -2.38 5.35 -11.83
N SER A 56 -2.18 6.40 -12.62
CA SER A 56 -1.00 6.55 -13.48
C SER A 56 0.30 6.60 -12.67
N ASP A 57 0.34 7.38 -11.59
CA ASP A 57 1.52 7.50 -10.73
C ASP A 57 1.87 6.15 -10.08
N LEU A 58 0.86 5.44 -9.55
CA LEU A 58 1.06 4.11 -8.96
C LEU A 58 1.55 3.08 -9.98
N ILE A 59 1.06 3.12 -11.22
CA ILE A 59 1.51 2.23 -12.29
C ILE A 59 2.98 2.53 -12.65
N LEU A 60 3.37 3.79 -12.72
CA LEU A 60 4.75 4.22 -13.00
C LEU A 60 5.72 3.77 -11.90
N GLU A 61 5.36 4.00 -10.64
CA GLU A 61 6.16 3.53 -9.50
C GLU A 61 6.27 2.00 -9.49
N PHE A 62 5.17 1.30 -9.75
CA PHE A 62 5.17 -0.16 -9.81
C PHE A 62 6.05 -0.70 -10.96
N SER A 63 6.01 -0.07 -12.13
CA SER A 63 6.89 -0.42 -13.26
C SER A 63 8.37 -0.20 -12.91
N THR A 64 8.67 0.91 -12.24
CA THR A 64 10.03 1.22 -11.76
C THR A 64 10.52 0.17 -10.76
N LEU A 65 9.67 -0.24 -9.82
CA LEU A 65 9.97 -1.30 -8.85
C LEU A 65 10.21 -2.66 -9.54
N GLN A 66 9.39 -3.01 -10.54
CA GLN A 66 9.59 -4.24 -11.31
C GLN A 66 10.92 -4.24 -12.08
N SER A 67 11.27 -3.12 -12.73
CA SER A 67 12.52 -2.96 -13.47
C SER A 67 13.74 -3.11 -12.55
N LEU A 68 13.69 -2.47 -11.38
CA LEU A 68 14.75 -2.57 -10.37
C LEU A 68 14.92 -4.02 -9.87
N GLU A 69 13.83 -4.76 -9.65
CA GLU A 69 13.89 -6.15 -9.22
C GLU A 69 14.45 -7.07 -10.33
N SER A 70 14.08 -6.83 -11.59
CA SER A 70 14.62 -7.58 -12.75
C SER A 70 16.13 -7.39 -12.91
N SER A 71 16.65 -6.20 -12.59
CA SER A 71 18.09 -5.89 -12.65
C SER A 71 18.93 -6.58 -11.55
N ARG A 72 18.31 -7.17 -10.52
CA ARG A 72 18.99 -7.82 -9.39
C ARG A 72 19.39 -9.28 -9.64
N THR A 73 19.44 -9.73 -10.89
CA THR A 73 19.92 -11.08 -11.21
C THR A 73 21.32 -11.31 -10.60
N PRO A 74 21.53 -12.42 -9.85
CA PRO A 74 22.81 -12.70 -9.25
C PRO A 74 23.82 -13.03 -10.35
N LYS A 75 24.85 -12.18 -10.51
CA LYS A 75 26.06 -12.55 -11.27
C LYS A 75 26.56 -13.91 -10.77
N PRO A 76 26.87 -14.88 -11.65
CA PRO A 76 27.51 -16.12 -11.23
C PRO A 76 28.90 -15.78 -10.69
N LYS A 77 29.06 -15.83 -9.38
CA LYS A 77 30.39 -15.75 -8.75
C LYS A 77 31.13 -17.03 -9.11
N ALA A 78 32.14 -16.88 -9.95
CA ALA A 78 33.11 -17.91 -10.26
C ALA A 78 33.70 -18.49 -8.97
N LYS A 79 33.79 -19.82 -8.94
CA LYS A 79 34.39 -20.61 -7.87
C LYS A 79 35.83 -20.17 -7.63
N LYS A 80 36.19 -19.87 -6.38
CA LYS A 80 37.57 -19.97 -5.92
C LYS A 80 37.60 -20.72 -4.60
N GLN A 81 38.43 -21.75 -4.61
CA GLN A 81 38.52 -22.83 -3.63
C GLN A 81 39.54 -22.47 -2.55
N LYS A 82 39.22 -22.89 -1.32
CA LYS A 82 40.08 -23.38 -0.23
C LYS A 82 40.95 -22.44 0.63
N ASP A 83 41.00 -22.88 1.89
CA ASP A 83 41.90 -22.59 3.02
C ASP A 83 41.56 -21.30 3.80
N SER A 84 41.55 -21.21 5.13
CA SER A 84 41.71 -22.10 6.30
C SER A 84 41.50 -21.19 7.54
N CYS A 85 41.01 -21.76 8.66
CA CYS A 85 41.12 -21.34 10.09
C CYS A 85 41.28 -19.85 10.52
N GLY A 86 40.47 -19.41 11.49
CA GLY A 86 40.92 -18.40 12.49
C GLY A 86 39.90 -17.33 12.90
N SER A 87 39.72 -17.20 14.21
CA SER A 87 38.75 -16.45 15.05
C SER A 87 38.55 -14.94 14.79
N ASP A 88 37.31 -14.44 14.93
CA ASP A 88 36.79 -13.67 16.11
C ASP A 88 35.48 -12.91 15.80
N PRO A 89 34.55 -12.73 16.77
CA PRO A 89 33.28 -12.06 16.56
C PRO A 89 33.45 -10.53 16.58
N VAL A 90 33.16 -9.88 15.45
CA VAL A 90 33.09 -8.43 15.33
C VAL A 90 32.00 -7.89 16.28
N PRO A 91 32.29 -6.94 17.18
CA PRO A 91 31.28 -6.37 18.07
C PRO A 91 30.23 -5.60 17.28
N ALA A 92 28.97 -5.95 17.48
CA ALA A 92 27.84 -5.23 16.91
C ALA A 92 27.85 -3.77 17.39
N ARG A 93 27.90 -2.83 16.44
CA ARG A 93 27.79 -1.38 16.68
C ARG A 93 26.51 -1.07 17.49
N PRO A 94 26.59 -0.32 18.61
CA PRO A 94 25.44 -0.05 19.49
C PRO A 94 24.40 0.92 18.92
N GLU A 95 24.71 1.60 17.80
CA GLU A 95 23.93 2.71 17.24
C GLU A 95 22.59 2.33 16.56
N LEU A 96 22.32 1.03 16.33
CA LEU A 96 21.08 0.60 15.64
C LEU A 96 19.92 0.23 16.57
N LYS A 97 20.09 0.39 17.89
CA LYS A 97 19.09 -0.03 18.89
C LYS A 97 17.99 0.99 19.12
N CYS A 98 18.23 2.27 18.78
CA CYS A 98 17.25 3.34 19.01
C CYS A 98 16.14 3.42 17.96
N LEU A 99 16.28 2.78 16.78
CA LEU A 99 15.28 2.86 15.71
C LEU A 99 14.23 1.74 15.71
N LEU A 100 14.37 0.71 16.56
CA LEU A 100 13.40 -0.39 16.65
C LEU A 100 12.47 -0.31 17.88
N SER A 101 12.54 0.77 18.66
CA SER A 101 11.57 1.02 19.73
C SER A 101 10.58 2.12 19.33
N GLY A 102 9.77 1.83 18.31
CA GLY A 102 8.60 2.65 17.96
C GLY A 102 7.47 2.48 18.99
N PRO A 103 6.64 3.51 19.24
CA PRO A 103 5.63 3.48 20.28
C PRO A 103 4.51 2.46 19.95
N LYS A 104 4.52 1.32 20.64
CA LYS A 104 3.44 0.28 20.67
C LYS A 104 2.12 0.77 21.29
N LYS A 105 1.78 2.04 21.11
CA LYS A 105 0.63 2.71 21.71
C LYS A 105 -0.53 2.77 20.72
N GLY A 106 -0.26 2.95 19.43
CA GLY A 106 -1.29 3.08 18.39
C GLY A 106 -2.19 1.86 18.23
N LEU A 107 -1.64 0.63 18.33
CA LEU A 107 -2.43 -0.58 18.12
C LEU A 107 -3.49 -0.81 19.23
N ARG A 108 -3.19 -0.43 20.48
CA ARG A 108 -4.16 -0.48 21.58
C ARG A 108 -5.26 0.57 21.42
N PHE A 109 -4.91 1.75 20.93
CA PHE A 109 -5.91 2.78 20.61
C PHE A 109 -6.82 2.34 19.46
N MET A 110 -6.29 1.69 18.42
CA MET A 110 -7.11 1.17 17.31
C MET A 110 -8.04 0.03 17.76
N LEU A 111 -7.57 -0.92 18.58
CA LEU A 111 -8.45 -1.96 19.12
C LEU A 111 -9.53 -1.38 20.06
N SER A 112 -9.18 -0.35 20.85
CA SER A 112 -10.15 0.37 21.68
C SER A 112 -11.18 1.15 20.85
N TRP A 113 -10.77 1.73 19.73
CA TRP A 113 -11.68 2.41 18.80
C TRP A 113 -12.60 1.43 18.07
N LEU A 114 -12.09 0.29 17.58
CA LEU A 114 -12.89 -0.76 16.96
C LEU A 114 -13.91 -1.38 17.93
N THR A 115 -13.50 -1.64 19.17
CA THR A 115 -14.42 -2.17 20.20
C THR A 115 -15.51 -1.15 20.51
N ARG A 116 -15.16 0.14 20.64
CA ARG A 116 -16.15 1.21 20.91
C ARG A 116 -17.08 1.50 19.72
N LEU A 117 -16.61 1.30 18.49
CA LEU A 117 -17.43 1.38 17.28
C LEU A 117 -18.42 0.21 17.22
N LYS A 118 -17.99 -1.00 17.59
CA LYS A 118 -18.83 -2.20 17.63
C LYS A 118 -19.94 -2.10 18.68
N THR A 119 -19.67 -1.52 19.85
CA THR A 119 -20.68 -1.36 20.93
C THR A 119 -21.75 -0.32 20.62
N ARG A 120 -21.48 0.67 19.74
CA ARG A 120 -22.46 1.68 19.35
C ARG A 120 -23.49 1.19 18.33
N GLN A 121 -23.24 0.05 17.67
CA GLN A 121 -24.09 -0.45 16.59
C GLN A 121 -25.13 -1.51 17.05
N THR A 122 -25.10 -1.91 18.32
CA THR A 122 -25.99 -2.92 18.93
C THR A 122 -26.90 -2.32 20.02
N ARG A 123 -27.20 -1.02 19.95
CA ARG A 123 -28.22 -0.39 20.79
C ARG A 123 -29.24 0.30 19.89
N VAL A 124 -30.06 -0.52 19.22
CA VAL A 124 -31.41 -0.22 18.73
C VAL A 124 -32.27 -1.41 19.14
#